data_AF-A0A5B7YBR7-F1
#
_entry.id   AF-A0A5B7YBR7-F1
#
_cell.length_a   1.000
_cell.length_b   1.000
_cell.length_c   1.000
_cell.angle_alpha   90.00
_cell.angle_beta   90.00
_cell.angle_gamma   90.00
#
_symmetry.space_group_name_H-M   'P 1'
#
loop_
_entity.id
_entity.type
_entity.pdbx_description
1 polymer ?
#
loop_
_entity_poly.entity_id
_entity_poly.type
_entity_poly.pdbx_seq_one_letter_code
_entity_poly.pdbx_strand_id
1 'polypeptide(L)' 'MNVLNKGPWYVVFVGACPGIYSSYKEASRYTHGYPKQEIRKFKTKQAAEAEFNKRSRSDYDPKKEFKWSYQRPVRR' A
#
# COMPACT_ATOMS: atom_id res chain seq x y z
N MET A 1 -20.69 -20.97 -8.57
CA MET A 1 -19.90 -19.74 -8.77
C MET A 1 -18.50 -19.96 -8.23
N ASN A 2 -17.61 -20.65 -8.97
CA ASN A 2 -16.27 -20.98 -8.44
C ASN A 2 -15.19 -20.67 -9.47
N VAL A 3 -14.60 -19.48 -9.36
CA VAL A 3 -13.27 -19.20 -9.91
C VAL A 3 -12.46 -18.49 -8.83
N LEU A 4 -12.10 -19.23 -7.79
CA LEU A 4 -11.05 -18.79 -6.87
C LEU A 4 -9.72 -19.20 -7.52
N ASN A 5 -9.19 -18.36 -8.40
CA ASN A 5 -7.80 -18.46 -8.81
C ASN A 5 -6.93 -18.20 -7.57
N LYS A 6 -6.60 -19.28 -6.86
CA LYS A 6 -5.79 -19.31 -5.62
C LYS A 6 -4.32 -19.12 -5.97
N GLY A 7 -3.98 -18.03 -6.64
CA GLY A 7 -2.60 -17.57 -6.72
C GLY A 7 -2.16 -17.04 -5.35
N PRO A 8 -0.89 -17.23 -4.94
CA PRO A 8 -0.36 -16.54 -3.76
C PRO A 8 -0.36 -15.03 -4.03
N TRP A 9 -1.04 -14.28 -3.18
CA TRP A 9 -1.06 -12.81 -3.22
C TRP A 9 0.01 -12.28 -2.28
N TYR A 10 0.68 -11.20 -2.66
CA TYR A 10 1.75 -10.58 -1.89
C TYR A 10 1.39 -9.13 -1.63
N VAL A 11 1.44 -8.73 -0.37
CA VAL A 11 1.20 -7.35 0.05
C VAL A 11 2.51 -6.76 0.50
N VAL A 12 2.89 -5.65 -0.12
CA VAL A 12 4.03 -4.82 0.29
C VAL A 12 3.47 -3.70 1.17
N PHE A 13 3.81 -3.71 2.45
CA PHE A 13 3.45 -2.64 3.38
C PHE A 13 4.52 -1.55 3.42
N VAL A 14 5.79 -1.95 3.32
CA VAL A 14 6.95 -1.04 3.38
C VAL A 14 7.90 -1.41 2.25
N GLY A 15 8.16 -0.46 1.35
CA GLY A 15 9.02 -0.61 0.18
C GLY A 15 8.92 0.61 -0.74
N ALA A 16 9.56 0.54 -1.91
CA ALA A 16 9.50 1.56 -2.95
C ALA A 16 8.06 1.80 -3.44
N CYS A 17 7.29 0.72 -3.58
CA CYS A 17 5.90 0.75 -4.00
C CYS A 17 5.06 -0.16 -3.08
N PRO A 18 4.39 0.41 -2.05
CA PRO A 18 3.43 -0.34 -1.26
C PRO A 18 2.18 -0.65 -2.09
N GLY A 19 1.70 -1.89 -2.02
CA GLY A 19 0.61 -2.36 -2.85
C GLY A 19 0.41 -3.88 -2.80
N ILE A 20 -0.52 -4.37 -3.61
CA ILE A 20 -0.89 -5.79 -3.68
C ILE A 20 -0.47 -6.34 -5.04
N TYR A 21 0.31 -7.41 -5.01
CA TYR A 21 0.91 -8.04 -6.17
C TYR A 21 0.48 -9.51 -6.26
N SER A 22 0.34 -10.01 -7.48
CA SER A 22 0.10 -11.42 -7.79
C SER A 22 1.39 -12.25 -7.87
N SER A 23 2.56 -11.60 -7.83
CA SER A 23 3.86 -12.24 -7.98
C SER A 23 4.86 -11.75 -6.93
N TYR A 24 5.57 -12.71 -6.30
CA TYR A 24 6.64 -12.39 -5.35
C TYR A 24 7.82 -11.70 -6.02
N LYS A 25 8.14 -12.06 -7.27
CA LYS A 25 9.30 -11.52 -7.98
C LYS A 25 9.17 -10.01 -8.21
N GLU A 26 7.96 -9.56 -8.55
CA GLU A 26 7.64 -8.14 -8.66
C GLU A 26 7.67 -7.46 -7.29
N ALA A 27 6.96 -7.99 -6.30
CA ALA A 27 6.93 -7.44 -4.94
C ALA A 27 8.34 -7.29 -4.35
N SER A 28 9.18 -8.32 -4.48
CA SER A 28 10.55 -8.33 -3.98
C SER A 28 11.44 -7.29 -4.68
N ARG A 29 11.21 -7.02 -5.97
CA ARG A 29 11.95 -5.97 -6.70
C ARG A 29 11.69 -4.58 -6.09
N TYR A 30 10.47 -4.33 -5.62
CA TYR A 30 10.10 -3.06 -4.99
C TYR A 30 10.53 -2.93 -3.53
N THR A 31 10.94 -4.03 -2.89
CA THR A 31 11.36 -3.98 -1.48
C THR A 31 12.85 -4.22 -1.27
N HIS A 32 13.53 -4.79 -2.27
CA HIS A 32 14.97 -5.02 -2.23
C HIS A 32 15.71 -3.69 -2.04
N GLY A 33 16.53 -3.61 -0.98
CA GLY A 33 17.29 -2.40 -0.64
C GLY A 33 16.59 -1.43 0.32
N TYR A 34 15.33 -1.67 0.71
CA TYR A 34 14.65 -0.83 1.70
C TYR A 34 14.86 -1.34 3.13
N PRO A 35 15.32 -0.49 4.07
CA PRO A 35 15.37 -0.86 5.47
C PRO A 35 13.95 -1.09 5.99
N LYS A 36 13.75 -2.17 6.76
CA LYS A 36 12.45 -2.57 7.32
C LYS A 36 11.37 -2.89 6.27
N GLN A 37 11.76 -3.43 5.11
CA GLN A 37 10.78 -3.96 4.15
C GLN A 37 9.84 -4.97 4.81
N GLU A 38 8.54 -4.79 4.58
CA GLU A 38 7.50 -5.68 5.09
C GLU A 38 6.68 -6.21 3.92
N ILE A 39 6.92 -7.47 3.54
CA ILE A 39 6.11 -8.23 2.59
C ILE A 39 5.37 -9.33 3.34
N ARG A 40 4.10 -9.53 3.01
CA ARG A 40 3.30 -10.63 3.57
C ARG A 40 2.52 -11.35 2.48
N LYS A 41 2.49 -12.68 2.58
CA LYS A 41 1.79 -13.54 1.62
C LYS A 41 0.39 -13.88 2.12
N PHE A 42 -0.56 -13.94 1.20
CA PHE A 42 -1.96 -14.30 1.45
C PHE A 42 -2.46 -15.30 0.42
N LYS A 43 -3.44 -16.11 0.81
CA LYS A 43 -4.07 -17.11 -0.08
C LYS A 43 -5.21 -16.52 -0.91
N THR A 44 -5.74 -15.37 -0.50
CA THR A 44 -6.88 -14.70 -1.13
C THR A 44 -6.61 -13.21 -1.28
N LYS A 45 -7.06 -12.63 -2.40
CA LYS A 45 -6.96 -11.20 -2.68
C LYS A 45 -7.68 -10.37 -1.60
N GLN A 46 -8.86 -10.83 -1.20
CA GLN A 46 -9.67 -10.13 -0.19
C GLN A 46 -9.00 -10.04 1.19
N ALA A 47 -8.26 -11.09 1.60
CA ALA A 47 -7.47 -11.04 2.83
C ALA A 47 -6.26 -10.11 2.70
N ALA A 48 -5.62 -10.10 1.52
CA ALA A 48 -4.54 -9.17 1.20
C ALA A 48 -5.02 -7.71 1.26
N GLU A 49 -6.17 -7.40 0.65
CA GLU A 49 -6.80 -6.07 0.66
C GLU A 49 -7.19 -5.64 2.08
N ALA A 50 -7.78 -6.54 2.87
CA ALA A 50 -8.15 -6.25 4.25
C ALA A 50 -6.93 -5.95 5.13
N GLU A 51 -5.84 -6.74 5.02
CA GLU A 51 -4.63 -6.48 5.79
C GLU A 51 -3.91 -5.22 5.29
N PHE A 52 -3.85 -4.99 3.98
CA PHE A 52 -3.30 -3.76 3.39
C PHE A 52 -4.04 -2.53 3.92
N ASN A 53 -5.37 -2.55 3.92
CA ASN A 53 -6.18 -1.45 4.46
C ASN A 53 -5.99 -1.27 5.97
N LYS A 54 -5.99 -2.36 6.73
CA LYS A 54 -5.78 -2.34 8.20
C LYS A 54 -4.41 -1.81 8.60
N ARG A 55 -3.38 -2.14 7.80
CA ARG A 55 -1.97 -1.78 8.07
C ARG A 55 -1.56 -0.47 7.42
N SER A 56 -2.22 -0.05 6.33
CA SER A 56 -2.17 1.30 5.78
C SER A 56 -2.71 2.25 6.84
N ARG A 57 -1.86 2.55 7.81
CA ARG A 57 -2.06 3.49 8.91
C ARG A 57 -1.91 4.91 8.39
N SER A 58 -2.43 5.15 7.20
CA SER A 58 -2.35 6.44 6.58
C SER A 58 -3.66 7.13 6.90
N ASP A 59 -3.55 8.23 7.60
CA ASP A 59 -4.51 9.35 7.61
C ASP A 59 -4.82 9.89 6.18
N TYR A 60 -4.34 9.19 5.14
CA TYR A 60 -4.68 9.31 3.74
C TYR A 60 -6.14 8.93 3.51
N ASP A 61 -7.02 9.88 3.80
CA ASP A 61 -8.32 9.94 3.20
C ASP A 61 -8.16 10.60 1.80
N PRO A 62 -8.47 9.89 0.70
CA PRO A 62 -8.29 10.42 -0.66
C PRO A 62 -9.20 11.62 -0.96
N LYS A 63 -10.13 11.97 -0.05
CA LYS A 63 -11.00 13.15 -0.11
C LYS A 63 -10.57 14.23 0.90
N LYS A 64 -9.44 14.05 1.60
CA LYS A 64 -8.93 15.02 2.56
C LYS A 64 -8.43 16.25 1.83
N GLU A 65 -9.25 17.29 1.81
CA GLU A 65 -8.87 18.58 1.27
C GLU A 65 -7.81 19.21 2.17
N PHE A 66 -6.57 19.29 1.68
CA PHE A 66 -5.47 19.90 2.40
C PHE A 66 -5.63 21.43 2.37
N LYS A 67 -6.23 22.01 3.41
CA LYS A 67 -6.32 23.46 3.60
C LYS A 67 -4.96 23.97 4.09
N TRP A 68 -4.15 24.54 3.19
CA TRP A 68 -2.93 25.24 3.60
C TRP A 68 -3.30 26.47 4.46
N SER A 69 -2.75 26.54 5.67
CA SER A 69 -2.88 27.70 6.57
C SER A 69 -1.97 28.88 6.18
N TYR A 70 -1.24 28.78 5.08
CA TYR A 70 -0.35 29.84 4.61
C TYR A 70 -1.14 30.93 3.89
N GLN A 71 -1.61 31.92 4.64
CA GLN A 71 -2.05 33.17 4.05
C GLN A 71 -0.81 33.85 3.45
N ARG A 72 -0.83 34.10 2.13
CA ARG A 72 0.26 34.80 1.43
C ARG A 72 0.53 36.12 2.18
N PRO A 73 1.76 36.39 2.62
CA PRO A 73 2.05 37.64 3.32
C PRO A 73 1.71 38.80 2.40
N VAL A 74 0.89 39.74 2.90
CA VAL A 74 0.53 40.95 2.17
C VAL A 74 1.83 41.72 1.90
N ARG A 75 2.21 41.81 0.62
CA ARG A 75 3.28 42.72 0.22
C ARG A 75 2.76 44.14 0.45
N ARG A 76 3.29 44.79 1.49
CA ARG A 76 3.04 46.19 1.82
C ARG A 76 3.74 47.09 0.81
#